data_AF-A0A814Z6D0-F1
#
_entry.id   AF-A0A814Z6D0-F1
#
_cell.length_a   1.000
_cell.length_b   1.000
_cell.length_c   1.000
_cell.angle_alpha   90.00
_cell.angle_beta   90.00
_cell.angle_gamma   90.00
#
_symmetry.space_group_name_H-M   'P 1'
#
loop_
_entity.id
_entity.type
_entity.pdbx_description
1 polymer ?
#
loop_
_entity_poly.entity_id
_entity_poly.type
_entity_poly.pdbx_seq_one_letter_code
_entity_poly.pdbx_strand_id
1 'polypeptide(L)'
;PDYLPRTQDFGLNVHLFNQKYCSKDCPKQFIAIAIACCDIKPDSRPAFCVSHPWLEALALSVETGVCLSSSSNTISDRISNGD
;
A
#
# COMPACT_ATOMS: atom_id res chain seq x y z
N PRO A 1 13.88 9.35 -10.66
CA PRO A 1 14.07 8.80 -9.30
C PRO A 1 13.95 9.85 -8.19
N ASP A 2 14.15 11.15 -8.47
CA ASP A 2 14.54 12.10 -7.42
C ASP A 2 13.41 12.88 -6.72
N TYR A 3 12.15 12.72 -7.12
CA TYR A 3 11.02 13.37 -6.42
C TYR A 3 9.85 12.41 -6.28
N LEU A 4 9.83 11.70 -5.15
CA LEU A 4 8.61 11.07 -4.66
C LEU A 4 7.61 12.20 -4.32
N PRO A 5 6.35 12.14 -4.78
CA PRO A 5 5.34 13.14 -4.44
C PRO A 5 5.19 13.29 -2.93
N ARG A 6 5.45 14.48 -2.39
CA ARG A 6 5.31 14.75 -0.96
C ARG A 6 4.20 15.76 -0.67
N THR A 7 3.56 15.59 0.48
CA THR A 7 2.68 16.57 1.11
C THR A 7 3.51 17.62 1.87
N GLN A 8 2.86 18.69 2.36
CA GLN A 8 3.56 19.79 3.06
C GLN A 8 4.22 19.36 4.39
N ASP A 9 3.69 18.31 5.00
CA ASP A 9 4.22 17.68 6.22
C ASP A 9 5.31 16.62 5.93
N PHE A 10 5.80 16.53 4.69
CA PHE A 10 6.77 15.53 4.22
C PHE A 10 6.25 14.10 4.11
N GLY A 11 4.94 13.86 4.32
CA GLY A 11 4.29 12.59 4.02
C GLY A 11 4.24 12.27 2.51
N LEU A 12 3.82 11.05 2.16
CA LEU A 12 3.61 10.62 0.78
C LEU A 12 2.30 11.21 0.24
N ASN A 13 2.34 11.90 -0.90
CA ASN A 13 1.11 12.27 -1.61
C ASN A 13 0.60 11.05 -2.39
N VAL A 14 -0.27 10.26 -1.73
CA VAL A 14 -0.83 9.00 -2.24
C VAL A 14 -1.56 9.18 -3.56
N HIS A 15 -2.36 10.25 -3.69
CA HIS A 15 -3.13 10.52 -4.90
C HIS A 15 -2.21 10.73 -6.11
N LEU A 16 -1.25 11.66 -5.98
CA LEU A 16 -0.32 11.97 -7.07
C LEU A 16 0.63 10.79 -7.35
N PHE A 17 1.01 10.04 -6.31
CA PHE A 17 1.82 8.83 -6.47
C PHE A 17 1.08 7.78 -7.32
N ASN A 18 -0.16 7.47 -6.95
CA ASN A 18 -1.01 6.52 -7.69
C ASN A 18 -1.21 6.95 -9.14
N GLN A 19 -1.49 8.23 -9.37
CA GLN A 19 -1.72 8.75 -10.72
C GLN A 19 -0.47 8.67 -11.61
N LYS A 20 0.72 8.94 -11.05
CA LYS A 20 1.94 9.12 -11.83
C LYS A 20 2.81 7.86 -11.96
N TYR A 21 2.77 6.97 -10.97
CA TYR A 21 3.72 5.85 -10.88
C TYR A 21 3.08 4.46 -10.87
N CYS A 22 1.79 4.33 -10.54
CA CYS A 22 1.15 3.02 -10.46
C CYS A 22 0.56 2.60 -11.81
N SER A 23 1.08 1.51 -12.37
CA SER A 23 0.49 0.86 -13.54
C SER A 23 -0.89 0.26 -13.20
N LYS A 24 -1.76 0.18 -14.21
CA LYS A 24 -3.06 -0.51 -14.11
C LYS A 24 -2.93 -2.01 -13.80
N ASP A 25 -1.81 -2.60 -14.18
CA ASP A 25 -1.51 -4.03 -13.96
C ASP A 25 -0.94 -4.30 -12.57
N CYS A 26 -0.60 -3.26 -11.80
CA CYS A 26 -0.05 -3.42 -10.47
C CYS A 26 -1.15 -3.87 -9.50
N PRO A 27 -0.94 -4.95 -8.72
CA PRO A 27 -1.91 -5.37 -7.70
C PRO A 27 -2.19 -4.24 -6.71
N LYS A 28 -3.47 -3.90 -6.51
CA LYS A 28 -3.87 -2.82 -5.61
C LYS A 28 -3.37 -3.04 -4.18
N GLN A 29 -3.36 -4.28 -3.70
CA GLN A 29 -2.82 -4.60 -2.38
C GLN A 29 -1.32 -4.31 -2.26
N PHE A 30 -0.54 -4.46 -3.33
CA PHE A 30 0.89 -4.16 -3.29
C PHE A 30 1.13 -2.67 -2.99
N ILE A 31 0.44 -1.82 -3.74
CA ILE A 31 0.49 -0.37 -3.57
C ILE A 31 0.00 0.03 -2.18
N ALA A 32 -1.08 -0.60 -1.72
CA ALA A 32 -1.62 -0.38 -0.38
C ALA A 32 -0.62 -0.68 0.75
N ILE A 33 0.08 -1.82 0.68
CA ILE A 33 1.12 -2.18 1.65
C ILE A 33 2.26 -1.16 1.62
N ALA A 34 2.70 -0.76 0.42
CA ALA A 34 3.76 0.24 0.27
C ALA A 34 3.38 1.59 0.89
N ILE A 35 2.15 2.07 0.64
CA ILE A 35 1.62 3.30 1.24
C ILE A 35 1.59 3.21 2.76
N ALA A 36 1.12 2.09 3.33
CA ALA A 36 1.07 1.90 4.78
C ALA A 36 2.45 1.96 5.44
N CYS A 37 3.50 1.49 4.76
CA CYS A 37 4.88 1.60 5.22
C CYS A 37 5.43 3.04 5.18
N CYS A 38 4.80 3.93 4.41
CA CYS A 38 5.22 5.32 4.23
C CYS A 38 4.47 6.31 5.13
N ASP A 39 3.72 5.84 6.14
CA ASP A 39 3.02 6.71 7.08
C ASP A 39 4.00 7.67 7.78
N ILE A 40 3.59 8.93 7.94
CA ILE A 40 4.38 9.96 8.60
C ILE A 40 4.60 9.61 10.09
N LYS A 41 3.63 8.96 10.73
CA LYS A 41 3.70 8.50 12.12
C LYS A 41 4.36 7.11 12.17
N PRO A 42 5.53 6.96 12.82
CA PRO A 42 6.22 5.68 12.90
C PRO A 42 5.36 4.55 13.47
N ASP A 43 4.57 4.84 14.52
CA ASP A 43 3.71 3.85 15.19
C ASP A 43 2.54 3.36 14.33
N SER A 44 2.20 4.10 13.26
CA SER A 44 1.15 3.72 12.31
C SER A 44 1.67 2.79 11.21
N ARG A 45 2.99 2.64 11.07
CA ARG A 45 3.61 1.75 10.08
C ARG A 45 3.49 0.30 10.54
N PRO A 46 3.21 -0.65 9.62
CA PRO A 46 3.21 -2.05 9.97
C PRO A 46 4.63 -2.51 10.33
N ALA A 47 4.75 -3.26 11.42
CA ALA A 47 5.98 -3.99 11.72
C ALA A 47 6.24 -5.06 10.66
N PHE A 48 7.50 -5.48 10.48
CA PHE A 48 7.85 -6.51 9.50
C PHE A 48 7.14 -7.85 9.76
N CYS A 49 6.89 -8.22 11.02
CA CYS A 49 6.12 -9.41 11.36
C CYS A 49 4.65 -9.34 10.89
N VAL A 50 4.17 -8.17 10.47
CA VAL A 50 2.84 -7.93 9.92
C VAL A 50 2.92 -7.77 8.39
N SER A 51 3.81 -6.92 7.89
CA SER A 51 3.89 -6.62 6.44
C SER A 51 4.43 -7.78 5.62
N HIS A 52 5.31 -8.62 6.19
CA HIS A 52 5.88 -9.76 5.48
C HIS A 52 4.82 -10.83 5.15
N PRO A 53 3.99 -11.31 6.12
CA PRO A 53 2.87 -12.20 5.80
C PRO A 53 1.88 -11.62 4.77
N TRP A 54 1.65 -10.30 4.77
CA TRP A 54 0.80 -9.67 3.75
C TRP A 54 1.39 -9.78 2.35
N LEU A 55 2.70 -9.58 2.21
CA LEU A 55 3.41 -9.70 0.94
C LEU A 55 3.48 -11.16 0.48
N GLU A 56 3.71 -12.12 1.39
CA GLU A 56 3.68 -13.54 1.07
C GLU A 56 2.29 -13.98 0.56
N ALA A 57 1.23 -13.58 1.26
CA ALA A 57 -0.14 -13.85 0.84
C ALA A 57 -0.44 -13.24 -0.54
N LEU A 58 0.03 -12.02 -0.78
CA LEU A 58 -0.11 -11.36 -2.08
C LEU A 58 0.64 -12.11 -3.19
N ALA A 59 1.89 -12.50 -2.95
CA ALA A 59 2.69 -13.25 -3.92
C ALA A 59 1.98 -14.55 -4.32
N LEU A 60 1.50 -15.33 -3.33
CA LEU A 60 0.76 -16.55 -3.59
C LEU A 60 -0.54 -16.30 -4.40
N SER A 61 -1.24 -15.20 -4.11
CA SER A 61 -2.46 -14.85 -4.87
C SER A 61 -2.17 -14.50 -6.33
N VAL A 62 -1.02 -13.87 -6.60
CA VAL A 62 -0.59 -13.52 -7.96
C VAL A 62 -0.16 -14.77 -8.72
N GLU A 63 0.55 -15.70 -8.07
CA GLU A 63 0.97 -16.97 -8.67
C GLU A 63 -0.20 -17.90 -8.99
N THR A 64 -1.19 -17.98 -8.10
CA THR A 64 -2.33 -18.90 -8.23
C THR A 64 -3.52 -18.31 -9.01
N GLY A 65 -3.55 -16.99 -9.22
CA GLY A 65 -4.68 -16.29 -9.82
C GLY A 65 -5.94 -16.28 -8.94
N VAL A 66 -5.85 -16.73 -7.68
CA VAL A 66 -6.98 -16.79 -6.75
C VAL A 66 -7.06 -15.48 -5.97
N CYS A 67 -8.21 -14.81 -6.04
CA CYS A 67 -8.49 -13.65 -5.20
C CYS A 67 -8.64 -14.09 -3.74
N LEU A 68 -7.68 -13.73 -2.88
CA LEU A 68 -7.81 -13.90 -1.44
C LEU A 68 -8.90 -12.95 -0.91
N SER A 69 -10.10 -13.49 -0.73
CA SER A 69 -11.18 -12.74 -0.08
C SER A 69 -11.02 -12.82 1.44
N SER A 70 -11.16 -11.65 2.08
CA SER A 70 -11.85 -11.48 3.36
C SER A 70 -11.06 -11.28 4.68
N SER A 71 -9.74 -11.01 4.65
CA SER A 71 -9.05 -10.41 5.83
C SER A 71 -8.38 -9.06 5.56
N SER A 72 -8.38 -8.57 4.32
CA SER A 72 -7.70 -7.31 3.92
C SER A 72 -8.61 -6.08 3.84
N ASN A 73 -9.89 -6.19 4.20
CA ASN A 73 -10.85 -5.08 4.13
C ASN A 73 -10.37 -3.86 4.96
N THR A 74 -9.61 -4.07 6.03
CA THR A 74 -9.09 -3.01 6.88
C THR A 74 -8.01 -2.13 6.21
N ILE A 75 -7.34 -2.60 5.15
CA ILE A 75 -6.26 -1.85 4.49
C ILE A 75 -6.83 -0.93 3.39
N SER A 76 -7.80 -1.39 2.60
CA SER A 76 -8.47 -0.55 1.60
C SER A 76 -9.25 0.61 2.22
N ASP A 77 -9.84 0.40 3.40
CA ASP A 77 -10.63 1.42 4.10
C ASP A 77 -9.78 2.60 4.62
N ARG A 78 -8.48 2.39 4.84
CA ARG A 78 -7.54 3.47 5.19
C ARG A 78 -7.04 4.25 3.97
N ILE A 79 -7.16 3.69 2.77
CA ILE A 79 -6.65 4.30 1.53
C ILE A 79 -7.73 5.11 0.81
N SER A 80 -9.01 4.81 1.03
CA SER A 80 -10.11 5.59 0.45
C SER A 80 -10.45 6.86 1.23
N ASN A 81 -10.09 6.92 2.53
CA ASN A 81 -10.29 8.10 3.35
C ASN A 81 -8.96 8.85 3.47
N GLY A 82 -8.62 9.58 2.41
CA GLY A 82 -7.55 10.57 2.47
C GLY A 82 -7.99 11.74 3.35
N ASP A 83 -7.63 11.66 4.63
CA ASP A 83 -7.39 12.82 5.49
C ASP A 83 -5.88 12.97 5.69
#